data_AF-A0A060T6S5-F1
#
_entry.id   AF-A0A060T6S5-F1
#
_cell.length_a   1.000
_cell.length_b   1.000
_cell.length_c   1.000
_cell.angle_alpha   90.00
_cell.angle_beta   90.00
_cell.angle_gamma   90.00
#
_symmetry.space_group_name_H-M   'P 1'
#
loop_
_entity.id
_entity.type
_entity.pdbx_description
1 polymer ?
#
loop_
_entity_poly.entity_id
_entity_poly.type
_entity_poly.pdbx_seq_one_letter_code
_entity_poly.pdbx_strand_id
1 'polypeptide(L)' 'MVCCKKGNGVCVCAQEATCSCGARPAQECNCSKASSENAPINGAACSCGKRQAHACTCSRSTEENGLREGEVDFTNMK' A
#
# COMPACT_ATOMS: atom_id res chain seq x y z
N MET A 1 15.72 2.20 -2.78
CA MET A 1 14.63 2.61 -3.70
C MET A 1 13.77 1.39 -3.98
N VAL A 2 12.70 1.19 -3.20
CA VAL A 2 11.80 0.04 -3.38
C VAL A 2 10.72 0.48 -4.36
N CYS A 3 10.87 0.10 -5.63
CA CYS A 3 9.87 0.36 -6.65
C CYS A 3 9.59 -0.93 -7.43
N CYS A 4 8.34 -1.37 -7.39
CA CYS A 4 7.92 -2.68 -7.91
C CYS A 4 7.93 -2.80 -9.46
N LYS A 5 7.84 -1.68 -10.19
CA LYS A 5 7.93 -1.55 -11.64
C LYS A 5 8.34 -0.12 -11.98
N LYS A 6 9.59 0.08 -12.40
CA LYS A 6 10.09 1.38 -12.86
C LYS A 6 9.83 1.49 -14.37
N GLY A 7 8.91 2.37 -14.77
CA GLY A 7 8.62 2.67 -16.18
C GLY A 7 8.87 4.16 -16.45
N ASN A 8 9.72 4.49 -17.43
CA ASN A 8 10.09 5.89 -17.75
C ASN A 8 10.55 6.73 -16.54
N GLY A 9 11.24 6.11 -15.58
CA GLY A 9 11.71 6.80 -14.36
C GLY A 9 10.64 6.98 -13.26
N VAL A 10 9.37 6.67 -13.55
CA VAL A 10 8.27 6.72 -12.59
C VAL A 10 7.99 5.33 -12.03
N CYS A 11 7.59 5.26 -10.76
CA CYS A 11 7.15 4.01 -10.16
C CYS A 11 5.69 3.73 -10.53
N VAL A 12 5.46 2.79 -11.46
CA VAL A 12 4.12 2.49 -12.00
C VAL A 12 3.17 2.08 -10.87
N CYS A 13 3.66 1.23 -9.96
CA CYS A 13 2.89 0.75 -8.81
C CYS A 13 2.53 1.89 -7.82
N ALA A 14 3.29 2.99 -7.79
CA ALA A 14 2.97 4.17 -6.99
C ALA A 14 1.89 5.05 -7.62
N GLN A 15 1.79 5.02 -8.95
CA GLN A 15 0.79 5.76 -9.71
C GLN A 15 -0.57 5.03 -9.72
N GLU A 16 -0.54 3.70 -9.71
CA GLU A 16 -1.73 2.85 -9.53
C GLU A 16 -2.26 2.85 -8.08
N ALA A 17 -1.44 3.22 -7.11
CA ALA A 17 -1.83 3.22 -5.70
C ALA A 17 -2.88 4.30 -5.41
N THR A 18 -4.06 3.89 -4.99
CA THR A 18 -5.16 4.77 -4.60
C THR A 18 -5.41 4.74 -3.09
N CYS A 19 -6.09 5.76 -2.58
CA CYS A 19 -6.62 5.78 -1.22
C CYS A 19 -7.60 4.61 -1.02
N SER A 20 -7.80 4.15 0.21
CA SER A 20 -8.77 3.06 0.45
C SER A 20 -10.21 3.46 0.12
N CYS A 21 -10.48 4.76 -0.01
CA CYS A 21 -11.74 5.29 -0.52
C CYS A 21 -11.85 5.34 -2.06
N GLY A 22 -10.78 5.06 -2.79
CA GLY A 22 -10.72 5.09 -4.26
C GLY A 22 -10.84 6.49 -4.91
N ALA A 23 -11.13 7.53 -4.14
CA ALA A 23 -11.41 8.87 -4.68
C ALA A 23 -10.16 9.63 -5.14
N ARG A 24 -8.98 9.26 -4.62
CA ARG A 24 -7.72 10.00 -4.80
C ARG A 24 -6.50 9.10 -4.85
N PRO A 25 -5.38 9.59 -5.44
CA PRO A 25 -4.10 8.88 -5.38
C PRO A 25 -3.59 8.80 -3.94
N ALA A 26 -2.83 7.75 -3.64
CA ALA A 26 -2.30 7.51 -2.30
C ALA A 26 -1.34 8.64 -1.86
N GLN A 27 -1.40 9.00 -0.56
CA GLN A 27 -0.80 10.19 0.10
C GLN A 27 -1.52 11.53 -0.12
N GLU A 28 -2.57 11.59 -0.92
CA GLU A 28 -3.40 12.80 -1.09
C GLU A 28 -4.87 12.54 -0.71
N CYS A 29 -5.08 11.60 0.19
CA CYS A 29 -6.40 11.14 0.61
C CYS A 29 -7.15 12.24 1.37
N ASN A 30 -8.46 12.32 1.20
CA ASN A 30 -9.35 13.24 1.93
C ASN A 30 -10.53 12.53 2.64
N CYS A 31 -10.48 11.20 2.74
CA CYS A 31 -11.49 10.39 3.41
C CYS A 31 -11.21 10.28 4.91
N SER A 32 -12.09 9.59 5.66
CA SER A 32 -11.92 9.40 7.10
C SER A 32 -10.61 8.69 7.50
N LYS A 33 -10.00 7.94 6.58
CA LYS A 33 -8.70 7.28 6.80
C LYS A 33 -7.51 8.12 6.36
N ALA A 34 -7.73 9.31 5.78
CA ALA A 34 -6.68 10.17 5.26
C ALA A 34 -5.60 10.50 6.28
N SER A 35 -5.96 10.74 7.55
CA SER A 35 -4.98 11.02 8.61
C SER A 35 -3.99 9.88 8.83
N SER A 36 -4.41 8.63 8.60
CA SER A 36 -3.54 7.45 8.69
C SER A 36 -2.87 7.11 7.35
N GLU A 37 -3.54 7.34 6.23
CA GLU A 37 -3.04 7.01 4.89
C GLU A 37 -2.05 8.03 4.35
N ASN A 38 -2.17 9.29 4.75
CA ASN A 38 -1.24 10.37 4.42
C ASN A 38 -0.15 10.52 5.48
N ALA A 39 -0.20 9.74 6.57
CA ALA A 39 0.84 9.78 7.59
C ALA A 39 2.20 9.35 7.01
N PRO A 40 3.30 9.95 7.48
CA PRO A 40 4.63 9.52 7.10
C PRO A 40 4.85 8.06 7.49
N ILE A 41 5.43 7.29 6.57
CA ILE A 41 5.72 5.88 6.78
C ILE A 41 6.96 5.77 7.65
N ASN A 42 6.78 5.29 8.87
CA ASN A 42 7.89 4.93 9.75
C ASN A 42 8.21 3.44 9.56
N GLY A 43 9.39 3.15 9.01
CA GLY A 43 9.89 1.77 8.81
C GLY A 43 9.82 1.28 7.36
N ALA A 44 9.57 -0.03 7.18
CA ALA A 44 9.48 -0.63 5.87
C ALA A 44 8.25 -0.09 5.11
N ALA A 45 8.49 0.48 3.93
CA ALA A 45 7.45 0.92 3.03
C ALA A 45 7.11 -0.19 2.03
N CYS A 46 5.85 -0.19 1.60
CA CYS A 46 5.38 -0.98 0.47
C CYS A 46 6.23 -0.73 -0.79
N SER A 47 6.23 -1.66 -1.74
CA SER A 47 6.91 -1.52 -3.03
C SER A 47 6.38 -0.39 -3.92
N CYS A 48 5.25 0.22 -3.58
CA CYS A 48 4.78 1.46 -4.20
C CYS A 48 5.23 2.73 -3.44
N GLY A 49 5.84 2.61 -2.27
CA GLY A 49 6.33 3.72 -1.45
C GLY A 49 5.23 4.63 -0.87
N LYS A 50 3.96 4.27 -1.06
CA LYS A 50 2.82 5.10 -0.65
C LYS A 50 2.25 4.75 0.71
N ARG A 51 2.56 3.56 1.24
CA ARG A 51 2.09 3.06 2.55
C ARG A 51 3.15 2.18 3.22
N GLN A 52 2.90 1.82 4.48
CA GLN A 52 3.69 0.82 5.21
C GLN A 52 3.66 -0.54 4.48
N ALA A 53 4.70 -1.34 4.69
CA ALA A 53 4.74 -2.74 4.30
C ALA A 53 3.53 -3.47 4.93
N HIS A 54 2.93 -4.41 4.20
CA HIS A 54 1.66 -5.09 4.55
C HIS A 54 0.38 -4.22 4.54
N ALA A 55 0.47 -2.94 4.21
CA ALA A 55 -0.70 -2.07 4.03
C ALA A 55 -0.79 -1.49 2.61
N CYS A 56 -0.15 -2.12 1.63
CA CYS A 56 -0.14 -1.73 0.22
C CYS A 56 -1.54 -1.60 -0.37
N THR A 57 -1.77 -0.60 -1.22
CA THR A 57 -3.01 -0.48 -2.04
C THR A 57 -2.72 -0.44 -3.54
N CYS A 58 -1.50 -0.82 -3.93
CA CYS A 58 -1.11 -0.96 -5.32
C CYS A 58 -1.36 -2.38 -5.83
N SER A 59 -1.07 -2.63 -7.10
CA SER A 59 -1.21 -3.96 -7.75
C SER A 59 -0.38 -5.07 -7.10
N ARG A 60 0.59 -4.74 -6.22
CA ARG A 60 1.36 -5.71 -5.41
C ARG A 60 0.78 -5.97 -4.02
N SER A 61 -0.32 -5.32 -3.67
CA SER A 61 -0.99 -5.52 -2.39
C SER A 61 -1.32 -6.98 -2.12
N THR A 62 -1.68 -7.76 -3.14
CA THR A 62 -1.92 -9.19 -3.00
C THR A 62 -0.67 -9.97 -2.57
N GLU A 63 0.51 -9.59 -3.08
CA GLU A 63 1.79 -10.24 -2.74
C GLU A 63 2.35 -9.70 -1.41
N GLU A 64 2.22 -8.41 -1.14
CA GLU A 64 2.87 -7.73 0.00
C GLU A 64 1.99 -7.59 1.24
N ASN A 65 0.66 -7.60 1.10
CA ASN A 65 -0.27 -7.68 2.25
C ASN A 65 -0.65 -9.12 2.56
N GLY A 66 -0.17 -10.08 1.78
CA GLY A 66 -0.39 -11.49 2.05
C GLY A 66 0.14 -11.89 3.43
N LEU A 67 -0.47 -12.93 3.99
CA LEU A 67 -0.01 -13.55 5.23
C LEU A 67 1.43 -14.02 5.06
N ARG A 68 2.28 -13.66 6.02
CA ARG A 68 3.64 -14.17 6.06
C ARG A 68 3.59 -15.68 6.31
N GLU A 69 4.62 -16.41 5.88
CA GLU A 69 4.68 -17.84 6.11
C GLU A 69 4.65 -18.12 7.63
N GLY A 70 3.55 -18.71 8.11
CA GLY A 70 3.27 -18.95 9.54
C GLY A 70 2.31 -17.96 10.22
N GLU A 71 1.79 -16.96 9.52
CA GLU A 71 0.78 -16.04 10.05
C GLU A 71 -0.63 -16.63 9.83
N VAL A 72 -1.41 -16.75 10.90
CA VAL A 72 -2.76 -17.33 10.86
C VAL A 72 -3.78 -16.19 10.85
N ASP A 73 -4.57 -16.09 9.78
CA ASP A 73 -5.63 -15.08 9.66
C ASP A 73 -6.88 -15.51 10.42
N PHE A 74 -7.13 -14.88 11.57
CA PHE A 74 -8.32 -15.15 12.38
C PHE A 74 -9.57 -14.42 11.86
N THR A 75 -9.47 -13.56 10.83
CA THR A 75 -10.63 -12.84 10.28
C THR A 75 -11.52 -13.67 9.36
N ASN A 76 -11.08 -14.88 8.96
CA ASN A 76 -11.87 -15.82 8.15
C ASN A 76 -12.29 -17.11 8.88
N MET A 77 -12.11 -17.21 10.20
CA MET A 77 -12.60 -18.36 10.96
C MET A 77 -14.11 -18.23 11.16
N LYS A 78 -14.90 -19.01 10.39
CA LYS A 78 -16.31 -19.31 10.66
C LYS A 78 -16.44 -20.59 11.47
#